data_AF-A0A963N7G3-F1
#
_entry.id   AF-A0A963N7G3-F1
#
_cell.length_a   1.000
_cell.length_b   1.000
_cell.length_c   1.000
_cell.angle_alpha   90.00
_cell.angle_beta   90.00
_cell.angle_gamma   90.00
#
_symmetry.space_group_name_H-M   'P 1'
#
loop_
_entity.id
_entity.type
_entity.pdbx_description
1 polymer ?
#
loop_
_entity_poly.entity_id
_entity_poly.type
_entity_poly.pdbx_seq_one_letter_code
_entity_poly.pdbx_strand_id
1 'polypeptide(L)' 'ADGDRSRLAQVLTELESLLAEDDTRAGDLWCESAALIEAQLGPLAHRLGNEIDSFDFARALETLRRARPAG' A
#
# COMPACT_ATOMS: atom_id res chain seq x y z
N ALA A 1 8.43 -11.38 12.02
CA ALA A 1 8.95 -12.70 11.59
C ALA A 1 9.19 -12.69 10.09
N ASP A 2 9.90 -13.67 9.53
CA ASP A 2 10.17 -13.71 8.07
C ASP A 2 8.89 -13.79 7.21
N GLY A 3 7.82 -14.35 7.78
CA GLY A 3 6.48 -14.40 7.19
C GLY A 3 5.81 -13.03 7.05
N ASP A 4 5.99 -12.10 7.99
CA ASP A 4 5.39 -10.76 7.92
C ASP A 4 5.97 -9.93 6.78
N ARG A 5 7.28 -10.07 6.51
CA ARG A 5 7.94 -9.41 5.37
C ARG A 5 7.48 -9.97 4.04
N SER A 6 7.34 -11.29 3.95
CA SER A 6 6.87 -11.96 2.74
C SER A 6 5.42 -11.59 2.42
N ARG A 7 4.56 -11.58 3.46
CA ARG A 7 3.17 -11.13 3.34
C ARG A 7 3.07 -9.65 2.97
N LEU A 8 3.88 -8.79 3.61
CA LEU A 8 3.93 -7.37 3.26
C LEU A 8 4.32 -7.18 1.79
N ALA A 9 5.36 -7.88 1.31
CA ALA A 9 5.78 -7.76 -0.09
C ALA A 9 4.68 -8.17 -1.08
N GLN A 10 3.91 -9.21 -0.75
CA GLN A 10 2.74 -9.62 -1.54
C GLN A 10 1.66 -8.54 -1.54
N VAL A 11 1.26 -8.05 -0.36
CA VAL A 11 0.25 -6.99 -0.21
C VAL A 11 0.66 -5.72 -0.97
N LEU A 12 1.91 -5.27 -0.85
CA LEU A 12 2.38 -4.07 -1.54
C LEU A 12 2.42 -4.27 -3.07
N THR A 13 2.70 -5.49 -3.54
CA THR A 13 2.68 -5.80 -4.99
C THR A 13 1.26 -5.81 -5.53
N GLU A 14 0.31 -6.39 -4.79
CA GLU A 14 -1.10 -6.40 -5.18
C GLU A 14 -1.70 -4.99 -5.13
N LEU A 15 -1.40 -4.24 -4.07
CA LEU A 15 -1.80 -2.84 -3.93
C LEU A 15 -1.25 -1.98 -5.07
N GLU A 16 0.01 -2.19 -5.48
CA GLU A 16 0.59 -1.50 -6.64
C GLU A 16 -0.20 -1.76 -7.93
N SER A 17 -0.62 -3.02 -8.16
CA SER A 17 -1.41 -3.39 -9.35
C SER A 17 -2.79 -2.73 -9.32
N LEU A 18 -3.50 -2.82 -8.19
CA LEU A 18 -4.84 -2.25 -8.05
C LEU A 18 -4.82 -0.72 -8.22
N LEU A 19 -3.83 -0.05 -7.64
CA LEU A 19 -3.66 1.40 -7.79
C LEU A 19 -3.31 1.81 -9.23
N ALA A 20 -2.56 0.98 -9.97
CA ALA A 20 -2.24 1.23 -11.37
C ALA A 20 -3.43 1.04 -12.31
N GLU A 21 -4.43 0.26 -11.91
CA GLU A 21 -5.67 0.01 -12.65
C GLU A 21 -6.83 0.93 -12.19
N ASP A 22 -6.56 1.87 -11.27
CA ASP A 22 -7.57 2.70 -10.60
C ASP A 22 -8.72 1.88 -9.97
N ASP A 23 -8.38 0.68 -9.48
CA ASP A 23 -9.35 -0.29 -8.98
C ASP A 23 -9.70 -0.02 -7.51
N THR A 24 -10.99 0.15 -7.22
CA THR A 24 -11.50 0.46 -5.88
C THR A 24 -11.20 -0.63 -4.85
N ARG A 25 -10.91 -1.86 -5.29
CA ARG A 25 -10.45 -2.95 -4.41
C ARG A 25 -9.15 -2.60 -3.67
N ALA A 26 -8.41 -1.59 -4.12
CA ALA A 26 -7.27 -1.04 -3.38
C ALA A 26 -7.67 -0.57 -1.97
N GLY A 27 -8.88 0.00 -1.80
CA GLY A 27 -9.42 0.42 -0.51
C GLY A 27 -9.72 -0.75 0.43
N ASP A 28 -10.28 -1.82 -0.12
CA ASP A 28 -10.55 -3.06 0.64
C ASP A 28 -9.24 -3.70 1.10
N LEU A 29 -8.31 -3.92 0.16
CA LEU A 29 -7.00 -4.51 0.45
C LEU A 29 -6.20 -3.67 1.47
N TRP A 30 -6.30 -2.34 1.36
CA TRP A 30 -5.72 -1.42 2.33
C TRP A 30 -6.31 -1.63 3.72
N CYS A 31 -7.63 -1.62 3.86
CA CYS A 31 -8.30 -1.83 5.15
C CYS A 31 -7.94 -3.17 5.79
N GLU A 32 -7.88 -4.25 5.00
CA GLU A 32 -7.52 -5.58 5.48
C GLU A 32 -6.05 -5.68 5.95
N SER A 33 -5.17 -4.86 5.36
CA SER A 33 -3.73 -4.93 5.59
C SER A 33 -3.13 -3.72 6.31
N ALA A 34 -3.94 -2.75 6.70
CA ALA A 34 -3.50 -1.46 7.25
C ALA A 34 -2.54 -1.64 8.44
N ALA A 35 -2.88 -2.48 9.40
CA ALA A 35 -2.05 -2.73 10.58
C ALA A 35 -0.66 -3.29 10.23
N LEU A 36 -0.58 -4.17 9.21
CA LEU A 36 0.68 -4.74 8.74
C LEU A 36 1.52 -3.68 7.99
N ILE A 37 0.87 -2.87 7.17
CA ILE A 37 1.51 -1.80 6.40
C ILE A 37 2.01 -0.70 7.34
N GLU A 38 1.20 -0.24 8.30
CA GLU A 38 1.55 0.78 9.28
C GLU A 38 2.73 0.37 10.15
N ALA A 39 2.77 -0.88 10.61
CA ALA A 39 3.88 -1.40 11.41
C ALA A 39 5.23 -1.36 10.67
N GLN A 40 5.22 -1.38 9.33
CA GLN A 40 6.41 -1.54 8.51
C GLN A 40 6.79 -0.25 7.75
N LEU A 41 5.82 0.54 7.29
CA LEU A 41 6.02 1.79 6.55
C LEU A 41 5.90 3.04 7.44
N GLY A 42 5.36 2.91 8.66
CA GLY A 42 5.26 4.00 9.61
C GLY A 42 4.52 5.22 9.04
N PRO A 43 5.09 6.45 9.09
CA PRO A 43 4.43 7.67 8.63
C PRO A 43 3.98 7.65 7.16
N LEU A 44 4.65 6.88 6.30
CA LEU A 44 4.27 6.75 4.89
C LEU A 44 2.95 6.01 4.73
N ALA A 45 2.62 5.10 5.65
CA ALA A 45 1.34 4.39 5.62
C ALA A 45 0.16 5.34 5.82
N HIS A 46 0.30 6.34 6.72
CA HIS A 46 -0.78 7.31 6.93
C HIS A 46 -1.07 8.14 5.67
N ARG A 47 -0.02 8.56 4.96
CA ARG A 47 -0.17 9.28 3.69
C ARG A 47 -0.84 8.40 2.62
N LEU A 48 -0.35 7.18 2.48
CA LEU A 48 -0.86 6.22 1.50
C LEU A 48 -2.35 5.91 1.77
N GLY A 49 -2.73 5.69 3.02
CA GLY A 49 -4.12 5.47 3.41
C GLY A 49 -5.03 6.65 3.10
N ASN A 50 -4.59 7.89 3.35
CA ASN A 50 -5.37 9.08 3.02
C ASN A 50 -5.56 9.26 1.50
N GLU A 51 -4.53 8.95 0.70
CA GLU A 51 -4.60 8.99 -0.76
C GLU A 51 -5.57 7.92 -1.29
N ILE A 52 -5.57 6.71 -0.70
CA ILE A 52 -6.51 5.63 -1.05
C ILE A 52 -7.96 5.97 -0.66
N ASP A 53 -8.17 6.49 0.55
CA ASP A 53 -9.50 6.91 1.04
C ASP A 53 -10.09 8.06 0.20
N SER A 54 -9.23 8.93 -0.32
CA SER A 54 -9.62 10.02 -1.23
C SER A 54 -9.81 9.57 -2.69
N PHE A 55 -9.65 8.28 -3.00
CA PHE A 55 -9.65 7.72 -4.36
C PHE A 55 -8.56 8.31 -5.28
N ASP A 56 -7.50 8.86 -4.70
CA ASP A 56 -6.39 9.52 -5.40
C ASP A 56 -5.32 8.47 -5.77
N PHE A 57 -5.73 7.44 -6.52
CA PHE A 57 -4.93 6.23 -6.73
C PHE A 57 -3.60 6.47 -7.45
N ALA A 58 -3.56 7.45 -8.36
CA ALA A 58 -2.32 7.87 -9.00
C ALA A 58 -1.28 8.42 -8.00
N ARG A 59 -1.72 9.18 -6.99
CA ARG A 59 -0.83 9.67 -5.92
C ARG A 59 -0.43 8.56 -4.98
N ALA A 60 -1.37 7.71 -4.58
CA ALA A 60 -1.10 6.53 -3.76
C ALA A 60 -0.03 5.64 -4.41
N LEU A 61 -0.10 5.41 -5.73
CA LEU A 61 0.89 4.64 -6.48
C LEU A 61 2.28 5.27 -6.43
N GLU A 62 2.37 6.59 -6.57
CA GLU A 62 3.66 7.30 -6.47
C GLU A 62 4.24 7.19 -5.05
N THR A 63 3.42 7.39 -4.03
CA THR A 63 3.81 7.25 -2.62
C THR A 63 4.32 5.84 -2.33
N LEU A 64 3.60 4.81 -2.79
CA LEU A 64 3.97 3.40 -2.63
C LEU A 64 5.32 3.08 -3.30
N ARG A 65 5.55 3.57 -4.53
CA ARG A 65 6.82 3.38 -5.25
C ARG A 65 8.00 4.08 -4.60
N ARG A 66 7.79 5.25 -3.99
CA ARG A 66 8.83 5.95 -3.21
C ARG A 66 9.14 5.25 -1.89
N ALA A 67 8.14 4.61 -1.28
CA ALA A 67 8.29 3.88 -0.02
C ALA A 67 9.04 2.55 -0.18
N ARG A 68 8.96 1.94 -1.37
CA ARG A 68 9.68 0.71 -1.69
C ARG A 68 11.13 1.07 -2.01
N PRO A 69 12.13 0.55 -1.27
CA PRO A 69 13.50 0.61 -1.76
C PRO A 69 13.51 -0.10 -3.11
N ALA A 70 14.05 0.57 -4.15
CA ALA A 70 14.31 -0.07 -5.43
C ALA A 70 15.05 -1.37 -5.15
N GLY A 71 14.39 -2.50 -5.40
CA GLY A 71 15.02 -3.81 -5.32
C GLY A 71 16.09 -3.93 -6.38
#